data_AF-A0A952WP24-F1
#
_entry.id   AF-A0A952WP24-F1
#
_cell.length_a   1.000
_cell.length_b   1.000
_cell.length_c   1.000
_cell.angle_alpha   90.00
_cell.angle_beta   90.00
_cell.angle_gamma   90.00
#
_symmetry.space_group_name_H-M   'P 1'
#
loop_
_entity.id
_entity.type
_entity.pdbx_description
1 polymer ?
#
loop_
_entity_poly.entity_id
_entity_poly.type
_entity_poly.pdbx_seq_one_letter_code
_entity_poly.pdbx_strand_id
1 'polypeptide(L)'
;MTRTHRRVVVVSLGDELTLGQSLDTNTRWLSERLVAAGIIPVEHLTLPDDRHAIADAIRRSAERADLIVCTGGLGPTADDLTRDALADVTGDPLVEDPDSLEAIRSWFSSRGRAMLPANAVQARRPSRATALPNRHGTAPGILARVPSRDGPVECFCLPGPPSEMAPMFEESVAPRLRPPAGARIITRALHVIGLGESQVADRLGDLMRRDARVLVGTTASRGIVTVRVRHETHEQAGGEDAPDTAVERVESAMRHALAGHILYEGHESPRERLVAELQRRRLTLAVVESCTGGMLGAEITAVPGSSEVFAGGWITYSNDLKARLVGVPVRMLAQEGAVSAPTAAAMALGGLERSGASRCLAITGIAGPSGGDQARPVGTVFIALAVAGDVDADAAGAVDGGGGQRGGGPSPPRVDVRRFWFIGSRETIRQWTVNAALVMGIAASRGEPAPAMLRETRIPS
;
A
#
# COMPACT_ATOMS: atom_id res chain seq x y z
N MET A 1 1.55 39.84 -3.89
CA MET A 1 0.66 38.65 -3.88
C MET A 1 1.50 37.44 -3.49
N THR A 2 1.04 36.63 -2.54
CA THR A 2 1.77 35.42 -2.11
C THR A 2 1.64 34.34 -3.19
N ARG A 3 2.76 33.73 -3.59
CA ARG A 3 2.82 32.68 -4.64
C ARG A 3 1.97 31.46 -4.22
N THR A 4 1.24 30.88 -5.17
CA THR A 4 0.50 29.62 -4.99
C THR A 4 1.46 28.43 -5.08
N HIS A 5 1.13 27.33 -4.43
CA HIS A 5 1.90 26.09 -4.46
C HIS A 5 1.29 25.15 -5.49
N ARG A 6 1.77 25.19 -6.73
CA ARG A 6 1.30 24.28 -7.78
C ARG A 6 2.18 23.04 -7.88
N ARG A 7 3.50 23.26 -7.88
CA ARG A 7 4.51 22.21 -8.05
C ARG A 7 5.40 22.13 -6.82
N VAL A 8 5.81 20.93 -6.45
CA VAL A 8 6.69 20.67 -5.30
C VAL A 8 7.84 19.75 -5.67
N VAL A 9 9.03 20.03 -5.13
CA VAL A 9 10.13 19.05 -5.07
C VAL A 9 10.22 18.53 -3.64
N VAL A 10 10.25 17.21 -3.49
CA VAL A 10 10.44 16.55 -2.19
C VAL A 10 11.89 16.11 -2.09
N VAL A 11 12.56 16.43 -0.98
CA VAL A 11 13.97 16.13 -0.75
C VAL A 11 14.11 15.32 0.54
N SER A 12 14.55 14.06 0.43
CA SER A 12 14.87 13.22 1.59
C SER A 12 16.37 13.17 1.81
N LEU A 13 16.76 13.30 3.07
CA LEU A 13 18.16 13.44 3.50
C LEU A 13 18.51 12.28 4.43
N GLY A 14 19.60 11.60 4.13
CA GLY A 14 20.13 10.51 4.94
C GLY A 14 21.08 9.61 4.15
N ASP A 15 22.27 9.38 4.68
CA ASP A 15 23.23 8.42 4.13
C ASP A 15 22.63 7.01 4.00
N GLU A 16 21.82 6.58 4.96
CA GLU A 16 21.16 5.28 4.93
C GLU A 16 20.16 5.13 3.77
N LEU A 17 19.58 6.25 3.31
CA LEU A 17 18.67 6.27 2.16
C LEU A 17 19.46 6.16 0.85
N THR A 18 20.56 6.90 0.72
CA THR A 18 21.40 6.84 -0.49
C THR A 18 22.18 5.53 -0.62
N LEU A 19 22.54 4.92 0.50
CA LEU A 19 23.15 3.59 0.57
C LEU A 19 22.13 2.45 0.41
N GLY A 20 20.83 2.76 0.34
CA GLY A 20 19.76 1.77 0.19
C GLY A 20 19.56 0.86 1.40
N GLN A 21 20.04 1.27 2.58
CA GLN A 21 19.87 0.54 3.83
C GLN A 21 18.44 0.68 4.37
N SER A 22 17.80 1.83 4.09
CA SER A 22 16.41 2.12 4.42
C SER A 22 15.65 2.55 3.17
N LEU A 23 14.40 2.13 3.07
CA LEU A 23 13.50 2.61 2.02
C LEU A 23 12.95 3.99 2.40
N ASP A 24 13.01 4.95 1.47
CA ASP A 24 12.39 6.25 1.65
C ASP A 24 10.86 6.15 1.60
N THR A 25 10.26 5.96 2.77
CA THR A 25 8.81 5.94 2.97
C THR A 25 8.23 7.33 3.22
N ASN A 26 9.07 8.29 3.61
CA ASN A 26 8.66 9.67 3.89
C ASN A 26 8.23 10.39 2.62
N THR A 27 9.03 10.30 1.56
CA THR A 27 8.69 10.88 0.25
C THR A 27 7.35 10.36 -0.24
N ARG A 28 7.10 9.05 -0.10
CA ARG A 28 5.79 8.48 -0.44
C ARG A 28 4.67 9.15 0.33
N TRP A 29 4.78 9.22 1.66
CA TRP A 29 3.75 9.78 2.53
C TRP A 29 3.51 11.28 2.24
N LEU A 30 4.57 12.07 2.09
CA LEU A 30 4.50 13.49 1.77
C LEU A 30 3.82 13.71 0.42
N SER A 31 4.19 12.95 -0.60
CA SER A 31 3.59 13.06 -1.93
C SER A 31 2.11 12.69 -1.94
N GLU A 32 1.68 11.68 -1.18
CA GLU A 32 0.26 11.36 -1.00
C GLU A 32 -0.52 12.56 -0.42
N ARG A 33 0.03 13.24 0.61
CA ARG A 33 -0.61 14.41 1.23
C ARG A 33 -0.60 15.65 0.34
N LEU A 34 0.50 15.91 -0.36
CA LEU A 34 0.64 17.05 -1.26
C LEU A 34 -0.30 16.90 -2.47
N VAL A 35 -0.41 15.70 -3.04
CA VAL A 35 -1.36 15.39 -4.12
C VAL A 35 -2.80 15.58 -3.65
N ALA A 36 -3.14 15.13 -2.43
CA ALA A 36 -4.47 15.35 -1.85
C ALA A 36 -4.80 16.84 -1.69
N ALA A 37 -3.80 17.68 -1.43
CA ALA A 37 -3.94 19.14 -1.39
C ALA A 37 -3.96 19.80 -2.78
N GLY A 38 -3.86 19.05 -3.88
CA GLY A 38 -3.83 19.59 -5.25
C GLY A 38 -2.47 20.12 -5.70
N ILE A 39 -1.40 19.75 -4.99
CA ILE A 39 0.00 20.14 -5.29
C ILE A 39 0.70 18.95 -5.95
N ILE A 40 1.40 19.18 -7.06
CA ILE A 40 1.98 18.12 -7.88
C ILE A 40 3.47 17.94 -7.54
N PRO A 41 3.89 16.78 -7.02
CA PRO A 41 5.30 16.43 -6.94
C PRO A 41 5.87 16.29 -8.37
N VAL A 42 6.90 17.07 -8.67
CA VAL A 42 7.57 17.04 -9.99
C VAL A 42 8.94 16.39 -9.95
N GLU A 43 9.49 16.19 -8.75
CA GLU A 43 10.74 15.49 -8.53
C GLU A 43 10.83 15.04 -7.06
N HIS A 44 11.45 13.88 -6.87
CA HIS A 44 11.94 13.42 -5.57
C HIS A 44 13.47 13.34 -5.64
N LEU A 45 14.14 13.88 -4.64
CA LEU A 45 15.59 13.80 -4.49
C LEU A 45 15.93 13.07 -3.19
N THR A 46 16.84 12.10 -3.27
CA THR A 46 17.43 11.44 -2.08
C THR A 46 18.90 11.80 -2.05
N LEU A 47 19.35 12.42 -0.96
CA LEU A 47 20.68 13.01 -0.86
C LEU A 47 21.41 12.49 0.38
N PRO A 48 22.76 12.36 0.32
CA PRO A 48 23.55 12.03 1.49
C PRO A 48 23.57 13.21 2.47
N ASP A 49 24.10 12.96 3.66
CA ASP A 49 24.31 13.98 4.69
C ASP A 49 25.54 14.85 4.36
N ASP A 50 25.45 15.56 3.23
CA ASP A 50 26.46 16.47 2.72
C ASP A 50 25.89 17.88 2.51
N ARG A 51 26.43 18.84 3.25
CA ARG A 51 25.96 20.24 3.25
C ARG A 51 25.92 20.86 1.85
N HIS A 52 26.91 20.58 1.01
CA HIS A 52 26.99 21.18 -0.33
C HIS A 52 25.93 20.57 -1.26
N ALA A 53 25.79 19.24 -1.26
CA ALA A 53 24.77 18.52 -2.01
C ALA A 53 23.36 18.98 -1.64
N ILE A 54 23.08 19.14 -0.34
CA ILE A 54 21.79 19.65 0.17
C ILE A 54 21.55 21.08 -0.35
N ALA A 55 22.51 21.98 -0.15
CA ALA A 55 22.37 23.38 -0.56
C ALA A 55 22.13 23.52 -2.07
N ASP A 56 22.90 22.79 -2.87
CA ASP A 56 22.78 22.80 -4.33
C ASP A 56 21.45 22.20 -4.82
N ALA A 57 20.98 21.13 -4.18
CA ALA A 57 19.68 20.56 -4.49
C ALA A 57 18.54 21.53 -4.17
N ILE A 58 18.58 22.23 -3.04
CA ILE A 58 17.59 23.23 -2.68
C ILE A 58 17.57 24.38 -3.71
N ARG A 59 18.76 24.90 -4.11
CA ARG A 59 18.85 25.93 -5.16
C ARG A 59 18.23 25.48 -6.48
N ARG A 60 18.57 24.29 -6.96
CA ARG A 60 18.01 23.73 -8.20
C ARG A 60 16.50 23.48 -8.10
N SER A 61 16.03 23.06 -6.93
CA SER A 61 14.61 22.80 -6.67
C SER A 61 13.78 24.09 -6.71
N ALA A 62 14.32 25.19 -6.20
CA ALA A 62 13.67 26.51 -6.21
C ALA A 62 13.45 27.08 -7.62
N GLU A 63 14.24 26.63 -8.59
CA GLU A 63 14.07 26.99 -10.01
C GLU A 63 13.03 26.11 -10.74
N ARG A 64 12.62 24.99 -10.13
CA ARG A 64 11.75 23.98 -10.78
C ARG A 64 10.34 23.89 -10.22
N ALA A 65 10.13 24.41 -9.01
CA ALA A 65 8.89 24.27 -8.27
C ALA A 65 8.57 25.53 -7.44
N ASP A 66 7.31 25.64 -7.02
CA ASP A 66 6.82 26.75 -6.19
C ASP A 66 6.91 26.44 -4.69
N LEU A 67 7.31 25.21 -4.35
CA LEU A 67 7.39 24.67 -3.00
C LEU A 67 8.52 23.64 -2.93
N ILE A 68 9.26 23.63 -1.83
CA ILE A 68 10.23 22.59 -1.50
C ILE A 68 9.84 21.99 -0.14
N VAL A 69 9.84 20.67 -0.04
CA VAL A 69 9.67 19.97 1.24
C VAL A 69 10.84 19.04 1.45
N CYS A 70 11.70 19.35 2.41
CA CYS A 70 12.80 18.53 2.86
C CYS A 70 12.40 17.70 4.09
N THR A 71 12.95 16.50 4.23
CA THR A 71 12.83 15.66 5.43
C THR A 71 14.17 15.02 5.77
N GLY A 72 14.58 15.11 7.05
CA GLY A 72 15.88 14.62 7.54
C GLY A 72 16.90 15.73 7.85
N GLY A 73 18.00 15.36 8.50
CA GLY A 73 19.14 16.24 8.81
C GLY A 73 18.86 17.40 9.78
N LEU A 74 17.87 17.25 10.69
CA LEU A 74 17.48 18.26 11.71
C LEU A 74 17.76 17.81 13.16
N GLY A 75 18.34 16.64 13.37
CA GLY A 75 18.75 16.16 14.68
C GLY A 75 19.95 16.93 15.26
N PRO A 76 20.52 16.40 16.36
CA PRO A 76 21.63 17.00 17.07
C PRO A 76 23.03 16.53 16.64
N THR A 77 23.16 15.60 15.68
CA THR A 77 24.44 14.99 15.32
C THR A 77 25.18 15.80 14.25
N ALA A 78 26.44 15.43 13.99
CA ALA A 78 27.32 16.21 13.10
C ALA A 78 26.97 16.07 11.61
N ASP A 79 26.23 15.02 11.26
CA ASP A 79 25.64 14.74 9.95
C ASP A 79 24.29 15.49 9.74
N ASP A 80 23.69 16.07 10.78
CA ASP A 80 22.46 16.87 10.67
C ASP A 80 22.72 18.29 10.10
N LEU A 81 22.92 18.36 8.79
CA LEU A 81 23.42 19.53 8.07
C LEU A 81 22.34 20.38 7.36
N THR A 82 21.06 20.03 7.48
CA THR A 82 19.96 20.72 6.75
C THR A 82 19.85 22.20 7.11
N ARG A 83 20.04 22.55 8.39
CA ARG A 83 20.03 23.94 8.87
C ARG A 83 21.15 24.76 8.25
N ASP A 84 22.35 24.20 8.26
CA ASP A 84 23.57 24.82 7.76
C ASP A 84 23.53 25.02 6.25
N ALA A 85 22.96 24.05 5.53
CA ALA A 85 22.71 24.15 4.09
C ALA A 85 21.65 25.22 3.78
N LEU A 86 20.55 25.30 4.56
CA LEU A 86 19.57 26.38 4.42
C LEU A 86 20.20 27.77 4.62
N ALA A 87 21.09 27.92 5.60
CA ALA A 87 21.81 29.17 5.82
C ALA A 87 22.67 29.56 4.61
N ASP A 88 23.38 28.60 3.99
CA ASP A 88 24.16 28.84 2.76
C ASP A 88 23.31 29.24 1.56
N VAL A 89 22.11 28.68 1.45
CA VAL A 89 21.20 28.97 0.33
C VAL A 89 20.55 30.34 0.49
N THR A 90 20.18 30.69 1.72
CA THR A 90 19.48 31.95 2.02
C THR A 90 20.44 33.12 2.24
N GLY A 91 21.73 32.85 2.47
CA GLY A 91 22.71 33.86 2.86
C GLY A 91 22.41 34.49 4.22
N ASP A 92 21.73 33.75 5.09
CA ASP A 92 21.18 34.23 6.36
C ASP A 92 21.79 33.44 7.53
N PRO A 93 22.44 34.11 8.51
CA PRO A 93 23.13 33.41 9.60
C PRO A 93 22.16 32.61 10.48
N LEU A 94 22.67 31.49 11.01
CA LEU A 94 21.96 30.71 12.02
C LEU A 94 21.92 31.46 13.35
N VAL A 95 20.72 31.56 13.92
CA VAL A 95 20.48 32.06 15.27
C VAL A 95 19.78 30.99 16.09
N GLU A 96 20.00 31.03 17.40
CA GLU A 96 19.27 30.19 18.35
C GLU A 96 17.87 30.77 18.57
N ASP A 97 16.85 29.91 18.47
CA ASP A 97 15.45 30.24 18.72
C ASP A 97 15.11 29.89 20.19
N PRO A 98 14.89 30.90 21.07
CA PRO A 98 14.73 30.65 22.50
C PRO A 98 13.54 29.75 22.84
N ASP A 99 12.44 29.89 22.11
CA ASP A 99 11.23 29.10 22.32
C ASP A 99 11.46 27.64 21.94
N SER A 100 12.15 27.39 20.82
CA SER A 100 12.54 26.03 20.42
C SER A 100 13.50 25.40 21.43
N LEU A 101 14.47 26.16 21.95
CA LEU A 101 15.39 25.66 22.97
C LEU A 101 14.67 25.26 24.25
N GLU A 102 13.71 26.08 24.69
CA GLU A 102 12.92 25.78 25.89
C GLU A 102 11.99 24.58 25.70
N ALA A 103 11.42 24.42 24.49
CA ALA A 103 10.64 23.24 24.14
C ALA A 103 11.49 21.95 24.20
N ILE A 104 12.74 21.99 23.71
CA ILE A 104 13.67 20.86 23.79
C ILE A 104 14.00 20.54 25.25
N ARG A 105 14.32 21.54 26.07
CA ARG A 105 14.59 21.34 27.51
C ARG A 105 13.39 20.69 28.22
N SER A 106 12.19 21.19 27.94
CA SER A 106 10.94 20.64 28.48
C SER A 106 10.70 19.19 28.03
N TRP A 107 11.01 18.86 26.78
CA TRP A 107 10.90 17.49 26.24
C TRP A 107 11.81 16.50 26.98
N PHE A 108 13.05 16.89 27.31
CA PHE A 108 13.97 16.07 28.11
C PHE A 108 13.51 15.98 29.58
N SER A 109 13.15 17.11 30.19
CA SER A 109 12.74 17.18 31.59
C SER A 109 11.48 16.35 31.88
N SER A 110 10.49 16.38 30.99
CA SER A 110 9.27 15.55 31.09
C SER A 110 9.53 14.04 31.07
N ARG A 111 10.72 13.62 30.62
CA ARG A 111 11.17 12.21 30.61
C ARG A 111 12.20 11.92 31.72
N GLY A 112 12.37 12.84 32.67
CA GLY A 112 13.33 12.70 33.76
C GLY A 112 14.78 12.71 33.31
N ARG A 113 15.08 13.32 32.15
CA ARG A 113 16.43 13.41 31.58
C ARG A 113 16.89 14.86 31.51
N ALA A 114 18.19 15.09 31.71
CA ALA A 114 18.81 16.37 31.41
C ALA A 114 19.09 16.47 29.90
N MET A 115 18.87 17.65 29.32
CA MET A 115 19.24 17.96 27.93
C MET A 115 20.77 18.02 27.81
N LEU A 116 21.35 17.33 26.82
CA LEU A 116 22.78 17.44 26.54
C LEU A 116 23.08 18.74 25.78
N PRO A 117 24.27 19.34 25.94
CA PRO A 117 24.63 20.56 25.20
C PRO A 117 24.51 20.41 23.67
N ALA A 118 24.80 19.22 23.13
CA ALA A 118 24.68 18.94 21.71
C ALA A 118 23.24 19.14 21.18
N ASN A 119 22.21 18.94 22.00
CA ASN A 119 20.81 19.12 21.58
C ASN A 119 20.45 20.58 21.30
N ALA A 120 21.18 21.56 21.86
CA ALA A 120 20.89 22.97 21.66
C ALA A 120 21.04 23.38 20.18
N VAL A 121 21.86 22.68 19.38
CA VAL A 121 22.01 22.94 17.94
C VAL A 121 20.68 22.79 17.19
N GLN A 122 19.77 21.95 17.68
CA GLN A 122 18.46 21.71 17.09
C GLN A 122 17.56 22.96 17.15
N ALA A 123 17.81 23.87 18.11
CA ALA A 123 17.08 25.14 18.22
C ALA A 123 17.59 26.21 17.24
N ARG A 124 18.57 25.90 16.38
CA ARG A 124 19.11 26.87 15.42
C ARG A 124 18.32 26.90 14.13
N ARG A 125 18.12 28.09 13.58
CA ARG A 125 17.52 28.33 12.26
C ARG A 125 18.11 29.59 11.62
N PRO A 126 18.02 29.77 10.29
CA PRO A 126 18.30 31.07 9.70
C PRO A 126 17.46 32.17 10.36
N SER A 127 18.04 33.36 10.58
CA SER A 127 17.43 34.43 11.38
C SER A 127 16.04 34.87 10.89
N ARG A 128 15.81 34.80 9.58
CA ARG A 128 14.55 35.14 8.88
C ARG A 128 13.64 33.94 8.66
N ALA A 129 14.09 32.72 8.94
CA ALA A 129 13.25 31.52 8.88
C ALA A 129 12.31 31.44 10.08
N THR A 130 11.25 30.65 9.98
CA THR A 130 10.30 30.40 11.08
C THR A 130 10.50 29.00 11.62
N ALA A 131 10.60 28.84 12.94
CA ALA A 131 10.59 27.53 13.58
C ALA A 131 9.18 26.91 13.53
N LEU A 132 9.10 25.62 13.21
CA LEU A 132 7.86 24.84 13.21
C LEU A 132 7.89 23.92 14.45
N PRO A 133 6.92 24.04 15.38
CA PRO A 133 6.92 23.25 16.60
C PRO A 133 6.92 21.75 16.32
N ASN A 134 7.70 21.00 17.10
CA ASN A 134 7.69 19.54 17.12
C ASN A 134 7.20 19.06 18.49
N ARG A 135 5.98 18.51 18.55
CA ARG A 135 5.41 17.95 19.80
C ARG A 135 5.78 16.48 20.02
N HIS A 136 6.33 15.83 18.99
CA HIS A 136 6.58 14.39 18.96
C HIS A 136 8.07 14.03 19.08
N GLY A 137 8.95 15.02 19.02
CA GLY A 137 10.38 14.87 19.25
C GLY A 137 11.06 16.19 19.58
N THR A 138 12.38 16.25 19.38
CA THR A 138 13.21 17.38 19.83
C THR A 138 13.56 18.34 18.70
N ALA A 139 13.61 17.90 17.45
CA ALA A 139 14.01 18.74 16.33
C ALA A 139 12.81 19.58 15.82
N PRO A 140 12.78 20.91 16.01
CA PRO A 140 11.78 21.75 15.35
C PRO A 140 11.99 21.71 13.83
N GLY A 141 10.90 21.81 13.07
CA GLY A 141 10.98 22.04 11.63
C GLY A 141 11.37 23.48 11.32
N ILE A 142 11.66 23.77 10.05
CA ILE A 142 12.05 25.11 9.60
C ILE A 142 11.25 25.47 8.35
N LEU A 143 10.64 26.66 8.35
CA LEU A 143 10.10 27.29 7.16
C LEU A 143 11.02 28.44 6.73
N ALA A 144 11.68 28.30 5.59
CA ALA A 144 12.55 29.30 5.01
C ALA A 144 12.01 29.80 3.65
N ARG A 145 12.48 30.96 3.21
CA ARG A 145 12.25 31.50 1.87
C ARG A 145 13.54 31.44 1.08
N VAL A 146 13.59 30.55 0.09
CA VAL A 146 14.75 30.32 -0.76
C VAL A 146 14.68 31.24 -1.98
N PRO A 147 15.72 32.01 -2.31
CA PRO A 147 15.76 32.84 -3.51
C PRO A 147 15.66 32.00 -4.80
N SER A 148 14.93 32.49 -5.80
CA SER A 148 14.94 31.96 -7.17
C SER A 148 14.72 33.07 -8.19
N ARG A 149 14.91 32.78 -9.48
CA ARG A 149 14.74 33.75 -10.59
C ARG A 149 13.35 34.40 -10.61
N ASP A 150 12.31 33.63 -10.33
CA ASP A 150 10.90 34.07 -10.37
C ASP A 150 10.39 34.56 -8.99
N GLY A 151 11.31 34.88 -8.08
CA GLY A 151 11.01 35.30 -6.71
C GLY A 151 11.04 34.13 -5.71
N PRO A 152 11.07 34.45 -4.40
CA PRO A 152 11.38 33.46 -3.37
C PRO A 152 10.35 32.33 -3.29
N VAL A 153 10.86 31.11 -3.06
CA VAL A 153 10.11 29.86 -2.91
C VAL A 153 10.10 29.43 -1.44
N GLU A 154 8.97 28.93 -0.93
CA GLU A 154 8.92 28.38 0.43
C GLU A 154 9.57 27.01 0.49
N CYS A 155 10.45 26.82 1.48
CA CYS A 155 11.12 25.56 1.78
C CYS A 155 10.78 25.13 3.20
N PHE A 156 10.08 24.00 3.34
CA PHE A 156 9.77 23.38 4.62
C PHE A 156 10.77 22.26 4.88
N CYS A 157 11.51 22.32 5.98
CA CYS A 157 12.37 21.22 6.43
C CYS A 157 11.73 20.56 7.65
N LEU A 158 11.51 19.25 7.56
CA LEU A 158 10.85 18.41 8.54
C LEU A 158 11.82 17.38 9.13
N PRO A 159 11.58 16.87 10.34
CA PRO A 159 12.39 15.80 10.93
C PRO A 159 12.29 14.51 10.10
N GLY A 160 13.35 13.70 10.13
CA GLY A 160 13.41 12.42 9.40
C GLY A 160 12.47 11.34 9.94
N PRO A 161 12.35 11.11 11.27
CA PRO A 161 11.47 10.08 11.79
C PRO A 161 9.99 10.26 11.38
N PRO A 162 9.33 9.26 10.77
CA PRO A 162 7.95 9.38 10.32
C PRO A 162 6.96 9.76 11.44
N SER A 163 7.22 9.29 12.67
CA SER A 163 6.43 9.59 13.87
C SER A 163 6.48 11.06 14.29
N GLU A 164 7.46 11.82 13.80
CA GLU A 164 7.59 13.26 14.04
C GLU A 164 7.19 14.05 12.79
N MET A 165 7.64 13.59 11.61
CA MET A 165 7.40 14.25 10.32
C MET A 165 5.90 14.36 10.00
N ALA A 166 5.17 13.25 10.11
CA ALA A 166 3.76 13.19 9.73
C ALA A 166 2.89 14.14 10.56
N PRO A 167 2.89 14.11 11.91
CA PRO A 167 2.11 15.06 12.69
C PRO A 167 2.55 16.51 12.47
N MET A 168 3.85 16.78 12.35
CA MET A 168 4.33 18.13 12.05
C MET A 168 3.83 18.65 10.71
N PHE A 169 3.79 17.79 9.67
CA PHE A 169 3.23 18.17 8.39
C PHE A 169 1.76 18.58 8.53
N GLU A 170 0.94 17.78 9.21
CA GLU A 170 -0.48 18.07 9.39
C GLU A 170 -0.72 19.34 10.22
N GLU A 171 0.04 19.55 11.29
CA GLU A 171 -0.14 20.68 12.21
C GLU A 171 0.46 21.98 11.67
N SER A 172 1.57 21.91 10.94
CA SER A 172 2.37 23.08 10.58
C SER A 172 2.49 23.32 9.09
N VAL A 173 2.58 22.30 8.26
CA VAL A 173 2.77 22.49 6.80
C VAL A 173 1.43 22.63 6.10
N ALA A 174 0.54 21.65 6.26
CA ALA A 174 -0.75 21.57 5.58
C ALA A 174 -1.59 22.86 5.70
N PRO A 175 -1.72 23.50 6.88
CA PRO A 175 -2.50 24.74 7.02
C PRO A 175 -1.88 25.95 6.30
N ARG A 176 -0.59 25.89 5.96
CA ARG A 176 0.14 26.96 5.26
C ARG A 176 0.19 26.74 3.74
N LEU A 177 -0.25 25.58 3.25
CA LEU A 177 -0.29 25.28 1.83
C LEU A 177 -1.32 26.16 1.12
N ARG A 178 -0.94 26.68 -0.05
CA ARG A 178 -1.75 27.58 -0.87
C ARG A 178 -1.93 27.02 -2.27
N PRO A 179 -2.64 25.89 -2.45
CA PRO A 179 -2.85 25.32 -3.77
C PRO A 179 -3.61 26.33 -4.66
N PRO A 180 -3.47 26.26 -6.00
CA PRO A 180 -4.26 27.11 -6.90
C PRO A 180 -5.76 26.90 -6.65
N ALA A 181 -6.55 27.97 -6.76
CA ALA A 181 -8.01 27.88 -6.61
C ALA A 181 -8.59 26.86 -7.60
N GLY A 182 -9.46 25.97 -7.11
CA GLY A 182 -10.05 24.90 -7.92
C GLY A 182 -9.08 23.78 -8.32
N ALA A 183 -7.83 23.78 -7.84
CA ALA A 183 -6.88 22.71 -8.12
C ALA A 183 -7.39 21.38 -7.59
N ARG A 184 -7.57 20.41 -8.48
CA ARG A 184 -7.94 19.03 -8.15
C ARG A 184 -7.07 18.07 -8.94
N ILE A 185 -6.63 17.01 -8.27
CA ILE A 185 -6.00 15.86 -8.92
C ILE A 185 -6.97 14.70 -8.76
N ILE A 186 -7.72 14.42 -9.83
CA ILE A 186 -8.67 13.31 -9.84
C ILE A 186 -7.91 12.06 -10.27
N THR A 187 -7.90 11.04 -9.40
CA THR A 187 -7.33 9.73 -9.72
C THR A 187 -8.37 8.63 -9.55
N ARG A 188 -8.43 7.71 -10.51
CA ARG A 188 -9.25 6.49 -10.48
C ARG A 188 -8.39 5.32 -10.94
N ALA A 189 -8.68 4.11 -10.45
CA ALA A 189 -7.89 2.95 -10.78
C ALA A 189 -8.75 1.70 -10.97
N LEU A 190 -8.39 0.92 -11.99
CA LEU A 190 -8.91 -0.42 -12.25
C LEU A 190 -7.77 -1.42 -12.03
N HIS A 191 -8.03 -2.46 -11.23
CA HIS A 191 -7.07 -3.53 -10.99
C HIS A 191 -7.43 -4.74 -11.84
N VAL A 192 -6.53 -5.10 -12.75
CA VAL A 192 -6.77 -6.07 -13.82
C VAL A 192 -5.94 -7.33 -13.58
N ILE A 193 -6.55 -8.49 -13.82
CA ILE A 193 -5.90 -9.81 -13.71
C ILE A 193 -6.04 -10.61 -15.01
N GLY A 194 -5.12 -11.56 -15.20
CA GLY A 194 -5.13 -12.45 -16.38
C GLY A 194 -4.58 -11.83 -17.66
N LEU A 195 -4.18 -10.54 -17.64
CA LEU A 195 -3.52 -9.86 -18.74
C LEU A 195 -2.16 -9.33 -18.29
N GLY A 196 -1.14 -9.48 -19.14
CA GLY A 196 0.15 -8.83 -18.96
C GLY A 196 0.08 -7.34 -19.30
N GLU A 197 1.08 -6.57 -18.87
CA GLU A 197 1.09 -5.11 -19.07
C GLU A 197 1.00 -4.71 -20.55
N SER A 198 1.72 -5.39 -21.44
CA SER A 198 1.66 -5.14 -22.88
C SER A 198 0.28 -5.43 -23.48
N GLN A 199 -0.42 -6.46 -22.99
CA GLN A 199 -1.77 -6.81 -23.44
C GLN A 199 -2.79 -5.78 -22.96
N VAL A 200 -2.62 -5.25 -21.74
CA VAL A 200 -3.45 -4.15 -21.23
C VAL A 200 -3.21 -2.89 -22.06
N ALA A 201 -1.95 -2.55 -22.34
CA ALA A 201 -1.61 -1.37 -23.14
C ALA A 201 -2.17 -1.45 -24.57
N ASP A 202 -2.03 -2.61 -25.23
CA ASP A 202 -2.58 -2.86 -26.56
C ASP A 202 -4.10 -2.69 -26.61
N ARG A 203 -4.82 -3.22 -25.60
CA ARG A 203 -6.28 -3.07 -25.51
C ARG A 203 -6.74 -1.63 -25.23
N LEU A 204 -5.94 -0.85 -24.50
CA LEU A 204 -6.26 0.54 -24.20
C LEU A 204 -5.96 1.48 -25.37
N GLY A 205 -4.97 1.14 -26.20
CA GLY A 205 -4.64 1.87 -27.43
C GLY A 205 -4.51 3.38 -27.21
N ASP A 206 -5.29 4.15 -27.96
CA ASP A 206 -5.25 5.62 -27.96
C ASP A 206 -5.59 6.26 -26.61
N LEU A 207 -6.21 5.53 -25.67
CA LEU A 207 -6.46 6.04 -24.31
C LEU A 207 -5.16 6.33 -23.55
N MET A 208 -4.03 5.71 -23.92
CA MET A 208 -2.73 5.88 -23.27
C MET A 208 -1.85 6.99 -23.86
N ARG A 209 -2.39 7.80 -24.77
CA ARG A 209 -1.69 8.95 -25.33
C ARG A 209 -1.21 9.92 -24.25
N ARG A 210 0.03 10.39 -24.36
CA ARG A 210 0.68 11.24 -23.35
C ARG A 210 0.36 12.73 -23.48
N ASP A 211 -0.21 13.13 -24.61
CA ASP A 211 -0.70 14.49 -24.88
C ASP A 211 -2.21 14.64 -24.57
N ALA A 212 -2.86 13.60 -24.05
CA ALA A 212 -4.25 13.65 -23.64
C ALA A 212 -4.45 14.49 -22.38
N ARG A 213 -5.59 15.18 -22.30
CA ARG A 213 -6.03 15.94 -21.11
C ARG A 213 -6.16 15.06 -19.86
N VAL A 214 -6.65 13.84 -20.07
CA VAL A 214 -6.78 12.80 -19.04
C VAL A 214 -5.70 11.76 -19.31
N LEU A 215 -4.75 11.61 -18.39
CA LEU A 215 -3.64 10.69 -18.56
C LEU A 215 -4.04 9.30 -18.06
N VAL A 216 -3.78 8.29 -18.88
CA VAL A 216 -3.88 6.88 -18.50
C VAL A 216 -2.48 6.28 -18.40
N GLY A 217 -2.24 5.51 -17.34
CA GLY A 217 -0.99 4.80 -17.14
C GLY A 217 -1.21 3.44 -16.51
N THR A 218 -0.27 2.53 -16.76
CA THR A 218 -0.28 1.17 -16.19
C THR A 218 0.88 0.99 -15.22
N THR A 219 0.67 0.14 -14.21
CA THR A 219 1.74 -0.42 -13.40
C THR A 219 1.46 -1.89 -13.15
N ALA A 220 2.41 -2.77 -13.47
CA ALA A 220 2.30 -4.18 -13.14
C ALA A 220 3.01 -4.49 -11.81
N SER A 221 2.31 -5.19 -10.91
CA SER A 221 2.91 -5.71 -9.68
C SER A 221 2.27 -7.03 -9.31
N ARG A 222 3.12 -8.05 -9.10
CA ARG A 222 2.73 -9.37 -8.57
C ARG A 222 1.51 -10.03 -9.27
N GLY A 223 1.33 -9.76 -10.57
CA GLY A 223 0.29 -10.39 -11.40
C GLY A 223 -1.01 -9.61 -11.49
N ILE A 224 -1.06 -8.42 -10.88
CA ILE A 224 -2.12 -7.43 -11.06
C ILE A 224 -1.53 -6.29 -11.87
N VAL A 225 -2.24 -5.89 -12.92
CA VAL A 225 -1.96 -4.66 -13.66
C VAL A 225 -2.94 -3.60 -13.18
N THR A 226 -2.45 -2.56 -12.53
CA THR A 226 -3.28 -1.41 -12.14
C THR A 226 -3.26 -0.38 -13.25
N VAL A 227 -4.42 -0.06 -13.81
CA VAL A 227 -4.62 0.99 -14.79
C VAL A 227 -5.16 2.22 -14.07
N ARG A 228 -4.43 3.34 -14.11
CA ARG A 228 -4.79 4.58 -13.43
C ARG A 228 -5.15 5.67 -14.43
N VAL A 229 -6.29 6.32 -14.16
CA VAL A 229 -6.65 7.60 -14.75
C VAL A 229 -6.17 8.70 -13.83
N ARG A 230 -5.54 9.73 -14.38
CA ARG A 230 -5.17 10.97 -13.68
C ARG A 230 -5.59 12.18 -14.51
N HIS A 231 -6.34 13.09 -13.89
CA HIS A 231 -6.67 14.39 -14.45
C HIS A 231 -6.25 15.48 -13.47
N GLU A 232 -5.38 16.38 -13.91
CA GLU A 232 -4.98 17.59 -13.18
C GLU A 232 -5.78 18.76 -13.73
N THR A 233 -6.59 19.41 -12.89
CA THR A 233 -7.42 20.54 -13.32
C THR A 233 -7.27 21.71 -12.36
N HIS A 234 -7.36 22.91 -12.92
CA HIS A 234 -7.48 24.18 -12.20
C HIS A 234 -8.78 24.92 -12.58
N GLU A 235 -9.65 24.29 -13.36
CA GLU A 235 -10.83 24.92 -13.96
C GLU A 235 -12.11 24.49 -13.25
N GLN A 236 -12.98 25.47 -12.96
CA GLN A 236 -14.40 25.25 -12.70
C GLN A 236 -15.16 25.23 -14.04
N ALA A 237 -14.78 24.31 -14.94
CA ALA A 237 -15.52 24.11 -16.19
C ALA A 237 -16.82 23.33 -15.92
N GLY A 238 -17.93 23.75 -16.53
CA GLY A 238 -19.23 23.04 -16.47
C GLY A 238 -19.51 22.25 -17.75
N GLY A 239 -20.48 21.33 -17.70
CA GLY A 239 -20.94 20.57 -18.87
C GLY A 239 -20.03 19.41 -19.27
N GLU A 240 -19.87 19.17 -20.57
CA GLU A 240 -19.07 18.06 -21.12
C GLU A 240 -17.55 18.20 -20.88
N ASP A 241 -17.10 19.41 -20.55
CA ASP A 241 -15.71 19.73 -20.20
C ASP A 241 -15.44 19.72 -18.70
N ALA A 242 -16.45 19.41 -17.90
CA ALA A 242 -16.28 19.25 -16.47
C ALA A 242 -15.24 18.15 -16.17
N PRO A 243 -14.30 18.38 -15.24
CA PRO A 243 -13.22 17.43 -14.97
C PRO A 243 -13.70 16.02 -14.63
N ASP A 244 -14.77 15.91 -13.85
CA ASP A 244 -15.35 14.63 -13.44
C ASP A 244 -15.95 13.90 -14.66
N THR A 245 -16.73 14.58 -15.51
CA THR A 245 -17.27 14.02 -16.77
C THR A 245 -16.16 13.52 -17.71
N ALA A 246 -15.06 14.26 -17.84
CA ALA A 246 -13.93 13.85 -18.68
C ALA A 246 -13.26 12.57 -18.17
N VAL A 247 -13.09 12.45 -16.84
CA VAL A 247 -12.56 11.25 -16.19
C VAL A 247 -13.51 10.08 -16.36
N GLU A 248 -14.81 10.28 -16.13
CA GLU A 248 -15.86 9.25 -16.26
C GLU A 248 -15.91 8.65 -17.68
N ARG A 249 -15.78 9.48 -18.73
CA ARG A 249 -15.72 8.99 -20.12
C ARG A 249 -14.53 8.05 -20.35
N VAL A 250 -13.34 8.46 -19.92
CA VAL A 250 -12.12 7.64 -20.08
C VAL A 250 -12.21 6.37 -19.25
N GLU A 251 -12.73 6.47 -18.02
CA GLU A 251 -12.95 5.32 -17.16
C GLU A 251 -13.94 4.32 -17.77
N SER A 252 -15.05 4.80 -18.36
CA SER A 252 -16.01 3.95 -19.07
C SER A 252 -15.37 3.23 -20.26
N ALA A 253 -14.54 3.93 -21.05
CA ALA A 253 -13.81 3.33 -22.16
C ALA A 253 -12.81 2.26 -21.68
N MET A 254 -12.08 2.52 -20.59
CA MET A 254 -11.19 1.55 -19.96
C MET A 254 -11.95 0.30 -19.48
N ARG A 255 -13.11 0.49 -18.81
CA ARG A 255 -13.96 -0.60 -18.35
C ARG A 255 -14.40 -1.50 -19.50
N HIS A 256 -14.79 -0.89 -20.61
CA HIS A 256 -15.20 -1.62 -21.81
C HIS A 256 -14.03 -2.42 -22.41
N ALA A 257 -12.87 -1.78 -22.60
CA ALA A 257 -11.68 -2.41 -23.17
C ALA A 257 -11.13 -3.58 -22.32
N LEU A 258 -11.33 -3.52 -21.00
CA LEU A 258 -10.80 -4.46 -20.02
C LEU A 258 -11.88 -5.38 -19.41
N ALA A 259 -13.08 -5.39 -19.98
CA ALA A 259 -14.19 -6.20 -19.51
C ALA A 259 -13.79 -7.68 -19.35
N GLY A 260 -14.25 -8.30 -18.25
CA GLY A 260 -13.92 -9.70 -17.91
C GLY A 260 -12.56 -9.90 -17.23
N HIS A 261 -11.71 -8.88 -17.14
CA HIS A 261 -10.41 -8.96 -16.47
C HIS A 261 -10.30 -8.06 -15.23
N ILE A 262 -11.29 -7.22 -14.96
CA ILE A 262 -11.31 -6.29 -13.84
C ILE A 262 -11.61 -7.06 -12.55
N LEU A 263 -10.65 -7.10 -11.63
CA LEU A 263 -10.79 -7.70 -10.31
C LEU A 263 -11.55 -6.78 -9.34
N TYR A 264 -11.12 -5.51 -9.27
CA TYR A 264 -11.76 -4.48 -8.44
C TYR A 264 -11.34 -3.07 -8.87
N GLU A 265 -11.98 -2.08 -8.26
CA GLU A 265 -11.80 -0.65 -8.54
C GLU A 265 -11.44 0.08 -7.25
N GLY A 266 -10.70 1.17 -7.38
CA GLY A 266 -10.28 2.01 -6.27
C GLY A 266 -8.77 1.98 -6.02
N HIS A 267 -8.35 2.66 -4.97
CA HIS A 267 -6.92 2.87 -4.65
C HIS A 267 -6.38 1.89 -3.61
N GLU A 268 -7.27 1.09 -3.04
CA GLU A 268 -6.97 0.08 -2.03
C GLU A 268 -6.03 -0.99 -2.59
N SER A 269 -5.13 -1.46 -1.74
CA SER A 269 -4.36 -2.67 -2.00
C SER A 269 -5.25 -3.91 -1.99
N PRO A 270 -4.82 -5.05 -2.57
CA PRO A 270 -5.63 -6.27 -2.62
C PRO A 270 -6.06 -6.76 -1.22
N ARG A 271 -5.21 -6.62 -0.20
CA ARG A 271 -5.53 -6.97 1.19
C ARG A 271 -6.63 -6.09 1.79
N GLU A 272 -6.54 -4.77 1.58
CA GLU A 272 -7.55 -3.80 2.04
C GLU A 272 -8.88 -4.07 1.34
N ARG A 273 -8.82 -4.32 0.03
CA ARG A 273 -10.02 -4.67 -0.74
C ARG A 273 -10.68 -5.95 -0.25
N LEU A 274 -9.90 -7.00 0.01
CA LEU A 274 -10.43 -8.26 0.53
C LEU A 274 -11.18 -8.04 1.84
N VAL A 275 -10.57 -7.35 2.81
CA VAL A 275 -11.18 -7.08 4.11
C VAL A 275 -12.46 -6.25 3.94
N ALA A 276 -12.42 -5.18 3.14
CA ALA A 276 -13.59 -4.34 2.88
C ALA A 276 -14.75 -5.12 2.25
N GLU A 277 -14.48 -6.01 1.29
CA GLU A 277 -15.52 -6.82 0.66
C GLU A 277 -16.12 -7.86 1.62
N LEU A 278 -15.29 -8.46 2.48
CA LEU A 278 -15.77 -9.38 3.52
C LEU A 278 -16.67 -8.65 4.52
N GLN A 279 -16.26 -7.45 4.99
CA GLN A 279 -17.04 -6.64 5.92
C GLN A 279 -18.39 -6.24 5.30
N ARG A 280 -18.36 -5.70 4.08
CA ARG A 280 -19.55 -5.26 3.35
C ARG A 280 -20.59 -6.37 3.18
N ARG A 281 -20.13 -7.62 3.03
CA ARG A 281 -20.98 -8.79 2.84
C ARG A 281 -21.19 -9.61 4.12
N ARG A 282 -20.65 -9.17 5.26
CA ARG A 282 -20.70 -9.88 6.55
C ARG A 282 -20.19 -11.32 6.45
N LEU A 283 -19.11 -11.51 5.69
CA LEU A 283 -18.45 -12.80 5.49
C LEU A 283 -17.22 -12.89 6.38
N THR A 284 -16.90 -14.10 6.83
CA THR A 284 -15.70 -14.41 7.60
C THR A 284 -14.75 -15.31 6.81
N LEU A 285 -13.45 -15.14 7.03
CA LEU A 285 -12.38 -15.85 6.34
C LEU A 285 -11.40 -16.46 7.35
N ALA A 286 -11.09 -17.75 7.18
CA ALA A 286 -9.97 -18.42 7.81
C ALA A 286 -8.87 -18.75 6.78
N VAL A 287 -7.66 -19.05 7.27
CA VAL A 287 -6.54 -19.45 6.40
C VAL A 287 -5.79 -20.68 6.93
N VAL A 288 -5.30 -21.52 6.02
CA VAL A 288 -4.41 -22.66 6.32
C VAL A 288 -3.17 -22.57 5.45
N GLU A 289 -2.02 -22.32 6.06
CA GLU A 289 -0.78 -22.04 5.33
C GLU A 289 0.27 -23.12 5.54
N SER A 290 0.99 -23.46 4.45
CA SER A 290 2.21 -24.26 4.50
C SER A 290 3.39 -23.44 3.98
N CYS A 291 3.61 -23.39 2.66
CA CYS A 291 4.83 -22.80 2.09
C CYS A 291 4.97 -21.28 2.29
N THR A 292 3.87 -20.57 2.55
CA THR A 292 3.83 -19.14 2.88
C THR A 292 4.06 -18.85 4.36
N GLY A 293 3.98 -19.86 5.24
CA GLY A 293 4.41 -19.77 6.64
C GLY A 293 3.77 -18.64 7.46
N GLY A 294 2.52 -18.27 7.20
CA GLY A 294 1.81 -17.22 7.95
C GLY A 294 1.75 -15.86 7.23
N MET A 295 2.35 -15.74 6.05
CA MET A 295 2.37 -14.48 5.31
C MET A 295 0.97 -14.03 4.87
N LEU A 296 0.06 -14.94 4.50
CA LEU A 296 -1.30 -14.54 4.11
C LEU A 296 -2.07 -14.00 5.32
N GLY A 297 -2.02 -14.70 6.45
CA GLY A 297 -2.60 -14.22 7.70
C GLY A 297 -2.05 -12.86 8.09
N ALA A 298 -0.73 -12.67 8.04
CA ALA A 298 -0.08 -11.40 8.33
C ALA A 298 -0.58 -10.25 7.42
N GLU A 299 -0.66 -10.47 6.11
CA GLU A 299 -1.17 -9.47 5.16
C GLU A 299 -2.63 -9.07 5.44
N ILE A 300 -3.48 -10.02 5.83
CA ILE A 300 -4.88 -9.73 6.19
C ILE A 300 -4.92 -8.92 7.51
N THR A 301 -4.20 -9.36 8.53
CA THR A 301 -4.19 -8.71 9.86
C THR A 301 -3.49 -7.35 9.88
N ALA A 302 -2.69 -7.03 8.86
CA ALA A 302 -2.09 -5.71 8.70
C ALA A 302 -3.12 -4.62 8.37
N VAL A 303 -4.33 -5.00 7.94
CA VAL A 303 -5.44 -4.07 7.67
C VAL A 303 -6.21 -3.81 8.97
N PRO A 304 -6.34 -2.54 9.41
CA PRO A 304 -7.18 -2.19 10.56
C PRO A 304 -8.63 -2.66 10.38
N GLY A 305 -9.26 -3.14 11.46
CA GLY A 305 -10.63 -3.69 11.42
C GLY A 305 -10.73 -5.14 10.91
N SER A 306 -9.62 -5.75 10.48
CA SER A 306 -9.59 -7.15 10.01
C SER A 306 -10.12 -8.17 11.02
N SER A 307 -10.10 -7.87 12.32
CA SER A 307 -10.66 -8.73 13.38
C SER A 307 -12.17 -9.01 13.22
N GLU A 308 -12.91 -8.16 12.51
CA GLU A 308 -14.34 -8.37 12.25
C GLU A 308 -14.59 -9.53 11.27
N VAL A 309 -13.62 -9.82 10.40
CA VAL A 309 -13.78 -10.78 9.29
C VAL A 309 -12.79 -11.93 9.33
N PHE A 310 -11.64 -11.76 9.97
CA PHE A 310 -10.59 -12.77 10.01
C PHE A 310 -10.80 -13.72 11.21
N ALA A 311 -11.28 -14.92 10.95
CA ALA A 311 -11.59 -15.93 11.96
C ALA A 311 -10.33 -16.62 12.54
N GLY A 312 -9.16 -16.40 11.93
CA GLY A 312 -7.88 -16.97 12.33
C GLY A 312 -7.28 -17.90 11.28
N GLY A 313 -6.23 -18.64 11.67
CA GLY A 313 -5.60 -19.57 10.76
C GLY A 313 -4.59 -20.51 11.38
N TRP A 314 -4.14 -21.46 10.56
CA TRP A 314 -3.21 -22.53 10.97
C TRP A 314 -1.98 -22.55 10.06
N ILE A 315 -0.80 -22.58 10.67
CA ILE A 315 0.45 -22.85 9.96
C ILE A 315 0.76 -24.35 10.07
N THR A 316 0.45 -25.09 9.01
CA THR A 316 0.58 -26.56 8.95
C THR A 316 1.85 -26.97 8.21
N TYR A 317 3.00 -26.54 8.74
CA TYR A 317 4.30 -26.63 8.06
C TYR A 317 4.86 -28.05 7.91
N SER A 318 4.23 -29.05 8.55
CA SER A 318 4.56 -30.48 8.40
C SER A 318 3.32 -31.31 8.06
N ASN A 319 3.54 -32.52 7.54
CA ASN A 319 2.46 -33.47 7.26
C ASN A 319 1.68 -33.86 8.54
N ASP A 320 2.38 -34.02 9.66
CA ASP A 320 1.76 -34.27 10.97
C ASP A 320 0.80 -33.12 11.36
N LEU A 321 1.25 -31.87 11.21
CA LEU A 321 0.40 -30.71 11.53
C LEU A 321 -0.79 -30.58 10.58
N LYS A 322 -0.63 -30.91 9.29
CA LYS A 322 -1.77 -30.98 8.34
C LYS A 322 -2.82 -31.99 8.80
N ALA A 323 -2.39 -33.17 9.25
CA ALA A 323 -3.30 -34.19 9.74
C ALA A 323 -3.95 -33.81 11.07
N ARG A 324 -3.17 -33.35 12.04
CA ARG A 324 -3.65 -33.08 13.40
C ARG A 324 -4.50 -31.83 13.54
N LEU A 325 -4.10 -30.72 12.90
CA LEU A 325 -4.75 -29.43 13.12
C LEU A 325 -5.97 -29.24 12.22
N VAL A 326 -5.88 -29.67 10.97
CA VAL A 326 -6.92 -29.45 9.95
C VAL A 326 -7.39 -30.76 9.29
N GLY A 327 -7.10 -31.92 9.89
CA GLY A 327 -7.76 -33.17 9.52
C GLY A 327 -7.38 -33.75 8.15
N VAL A 328 -6.27 -33.35 7.54
CA VAL A 328 -5.86 -33.94 6.24
C VAL A 328 -5.59 -35.44 6.42
N PRO A 329 -6.24 -36.33 5.65
CA PRO A 329 -6.04 -37.77 5.82
C PRO A 329 -4.58 -38.19 5.58
N VAL A 330 -4.01 -38.94 6.53
CA VAL A 330 -2.62 -39.44 6.41
C VAL A 330 -2.42 -40.26 5.13
N ARG A 331 -3.42 -41.07 4.74
CA ARG A 331 -3.41 -41.82 3.48
C ARG A 331 -3.28 -40.93 2.24
N MET A 332 -3.91 -39.75 2.24
CA MET A 332 -3.83 -38.78 1.15
C MET A 332 -2.44 -38.16 1.06
N LEU A 333 -1.84 -37.82 2.20
CA LEU A 333 -0.47 -37.30 2.25
C LEU A 333 0.56 -38.34 1.74
N ALA A 334 0.32 -39.63 1.98
CA ALA A 334 1.17 -40.71 1.49
C ALA A 334 1.01 -40.96 -0.02
N GLN A 335 -0.22 -40.90 -0.54
CA GLN A 335 -0.55 -41.21 -1.94
C GLN A 335 -0.31 -40.02 -2.88
N GLU A 336 -0.85 -38.86 -2.53
CA GLU A 336 -0.84 -37.66 -3.39
C GLU A 336 0.36 -36.73 -3.09
N GLY A 337 0.90 -36.83 -1.88
CA GLY A 337 1.89 -35.91 -1.34
C GLY A 337 1.28 -34.61 -0.79
N ALA A 338 2.11 -33.85 -0.06
CA ALA A 338 1.69 -32.60 0.57
C ALA A 338 1.37 -31.49 -0.44
N VAL A 339 1.94 -31.55 -1.64
CA VAL A 339 1.80 -30.54 -2.70
C VAL A 339 0.98 -31.15 -3.83
N SER A 340 -0.34 -31.11 -3.66
CA SER A 340 -1.33 -31.67 -4.57
C SER A 340 -2.67 -30.95 -4.42
N ALA A 341 -3.53 -31.06 -5.43
CA ALA A 341 -4.87 -30.48 -5.36
C ALA A 341 -5.74 -31.12 -4.26
N PRO A 342 -5.76 -32.46 -4.07
CA PRO A 342 -6.54 -33.08 -2.99
C PRO A 342 -6.09 -32.61 -1.60
N THR A 343 -4.77 -32.50 -1.38
CA THR A 343 -4.25 -32.01 -0.09
C THR A 343 -4.65 -30.55 0.16
N ALA A 344 -4.57 -29.68 -0.85
CA ALA A 344 -5.01 -28.29 -0.72
C ALA A 344 -6.51 -28.19 -0.40
N ALA A 345 -7.35 -28.98 -1.07
CA ALA A 345 -8.79 -29.05 -0.79
C ALA A 345 -9.08 -29.52 0.64
N ALA A 346 -8.44 -30.59 1.09
CA ALA A 346 -8.60 -31.12 2.44
C ALA A 346 -8.15 -30.11 3.50
N MET A 347 -7.07 -29.38 3.26
CA MET A 347 -6.62 -28.29 4.14
C MET A 347 -7.68 -27.18 4.23
N ALA A 348 -8.26 -26.74 3.10
CA ALA A 348 -9.27 -25.69 3.10
C ALA A 348 -10.56 -26.11 3.81
N LEU A 349 -11.04 -27.33 3.55
CA LEU A 349 -12.23 -27.88 4.22
C LEU A 349 -12.03 -28.03 5.72
N GLY A 350 -10.88 -28.58 6.15
CA GLY A 350 -10.59 -28.72 7.57
C GLY A 350 -10.44 -27.36 8.28
N GLY A 351 -9.81 -26.38 7.63
CA GLY A 351 -9.76 -25.01 8.16
C GLY A 351 -11.13 -24.34 8.27
N LEU A 352 -12.00 -24.56 7.27
CA LEU A 352 -13.38 -24.08 7.28
C LEU A 352 -14.17 -24.68 8.46
N GLU A 353 -14.13 -26.01 8.63
CA GLU A 353 -14.79 -26.72 9.72
C GLU A 353 -14.30 -26.25 11.09
N ARG A 354 -12.99 -26.13 11.28
CA ARG A 354 -12.37 -25.77 12.56
C ARG A 354 -12.61 -24.31 12.97
N SER A 355 -12.76 -23.41 12.00
CA SER A 355 -12.97 -21.98 12.26
C SER A 355 -14.44 -21.62 12.41
N GLY A 356 -15.35 -22.39 11.81
CA GLY A 356 -16.74 -21.96 11.62
C GLY A 356 -16.87 -20.73 10.70
N ALA A 357 -15.80 -20.38 9.96
CA ALA A 357 -15.83 -19.25 9.04
C ALA A 357 -16.72 -19.55 7.83
N SER A 358 -17.20 -18.51 7.15
CA SER A 358 -17.93 -18.68 5.89
C SER A 358 -17.03 -19.16 4.76
N ARG A 359 -15.72 -18.91 4.86
CA ARG A 359 -14.72 -19.20 3.82
C ARG A 359 -13.39 -19.59 4.43
N CYS A 360 -12.62 -20.43 3.73
CA CYS A 360 -11.25 -20.77 4.10
C CYS A 360 -10.34 -20.84 2.88
N LEU A 361 -9.22 -20.11 2.90
CA LEU A 361 -8.14 -20.25 1.92
C LEU A 361 -7.10 -21.24 2.45
N ALA A 362 -6.60 -22.14 1.62
CA ALA A 362 -5.48 -23.01 1.97
C ALA A 362 -4.37 -22.99 0.92
N ILE A 363 -3.13 -23.04 1.39
CA ILE A 363 -1.93 -22.91 0.55
C ILE A 363 -0.95 -24.05 0.85
N THR A 364 -0.60 -24.80 -0.20
CA THR A 364 0.52 -25.76 -0.17
C THR A 364 1.34 -25.67 -1.45
N GLY A 365 2.66 -25.84 -1.35
CA GLY A 365 3.54 -25.62 -2.49
C GLY A 365 5.03 -25.76 -2.20
N ILE A 366 5.84 -25.60 -3.23
CA ILE A 366 7.30 -25.76 -3.20
C ILE A 366 7.94 -24.41 -3.45
N ALA A 367 8.28 -23.69 -2.37
CA ALA A 367 8.89 -22.37 -2.48
C ALA A 367 10.40 -22.43 -2.85
N GLY A 368 11.06 -23.58 -2.77
CA GLY A 368 12.49 -23.70 -3.06
C GLY A 368 13.43 -23.31 -1.91
N PRO A 369 14.76 -23.32 -2.14
CA PRO A 369 15.41 -23.60 -3.43
C PRO A 369 15.39 -25.08 -3.85
N SER A 370 15.10 -26.00 -2.92
CA SER A 370 14.99 -27.44 -3.16
C SER A 370 13.56 -27.96 -2.90
N GLY A 371 13.35 -29.27 -3.08
CA GLY A 371 12.07 -29.95 -2.80
C GLY A 371 11.14 -30.08 -4.01
N GLY A 372 11.57 -29.64 -5.19
CA GLY A 372 10.88 -29.88 -6.46
C GLY A 372 11.32 -31.18 -7.15
N ASP A 373 10.44 -31.75 -7.95
CA ASP A 373 10.70 -32.87 -8.86
C ASP A 373 10.32 -32.50 -10.31
N GLN A 374 10.47 -33.41 -11.29
CA GLN A 374 10.13 -33.12 -12.69
C GLN A 374 8.62 -32.83 -12.90
N ALA A 375 7.74 -33.44 -12.10
CA ALA A 375 6.29 -33.25 -12.20
C ALA A 375 5.79 -32.00 -11.45
N ARG A 376 6.50 -31.63 -10.38
CA ARG A 376 6.23 -30.52 -9.47
C ARG A 376 7.55 -29.77 -9.20
N PRO A 377 8.04 -28.98 -10.17
CA PRO A 377 9.24 -28.19 -9.97
C PRO A 377 9.03 -27.15 -8.86
N VAL A 378 10.15 -26.59 -8.37
CA VAL A 378 10.13 -25.40 -7.52
C VAL A 378 9.26 -24.32 -8.17
N GLY A 379 8.41 -23.70 -7.36
CA GLY A 379 7.38 -22.77 -7.83
C GLY A 379 5.99 -23.39 -7.97
N THR A 380 5.86 -24.72 -7.91
CA THR A 380 4.55 -25.39 -7.95
C THR A 380 3.77 -25.11 -6.67
N VAL A 381 2.58 -24.53 -6.80
CA VAL A 381 1.72 -24.15 -5.67
C VAL A 381 0.27 -24.52 -5.98
N PHE A 382 -0.44 -25.03 -4.98
CA PHE A 382 -1.88 -25.21 -4.98
C PHE A 382 -2.51 -24.27 -3.97
N ILE A 383 -3.52 -23.53 -4.41
CA ILE A 383 -4.33 -22.66 -3.57
C ILE A 383 -5.76 -23.17 -3.66
N ALA A 384 -6.34 -23.49 -2.51
CA ALA A 384 -7.73 -23.92 -2.42
C ALA A 384 -8.56 -22.86 -1.69
N LEU A 385 -9.80 -22.71 -2.12
CA LEU A 385 -10.81 -21.90 -1.45
C LEU A 385 -12.00 -22.79 -1.15
N ALA A 386 -12.29 -22.99 0.14
CA ALA A 386 -13.54 -23.60 0.59
C ALA A 386 -14.55 -22.49 0.94
N VAL A 387 -15.80 -22.68 0.54
CA VAL A 387 -16.94 -21.83 0.88
C VAL A 387 -17.99 -22.69 1.57
N ALA A 388 -18.45 -22.25 2.74
CA ALA A 388 -19.52 -22.92 3.47
C ALA A 388 -20.78 -23.00 2.59
N GLY A 389 -21.50 -24.12 2.66
CA GLY A 389 -22.79 -24.21 1.99
C GLY A 389 -23.85 -23.39 2.72
N ASP A 390 -24.93 -23.07 2.00
CA ASP A 390 -26.05 -22.34 2.58
C ASP A 390 -26.66 -23.13 3.74
N VAL A 391 -26.81 -22.46 4.87
CA VAL A 391 -27.65 -22.92 5.97
C VAL A 391 -29.01 -22.28 5.70
N ASP A 392 -30.03 -23.08 5.38
CA ASP A 392 -31.39 -22.56 5.20
C ASP A 392 -31.79 -21.77 6.46
N ALA A 393 -31.87 -20.44 6.32
CA ALA A 393 -32.22 -19.52 7.40
C ALA A 393 -33.67 -19.71 7.90
N ASP A 394 -34.49 -20.48 7.17
CA ASP A 394 -35.89 -20.76 7.49
C ASP A 394 -36.09 -21.90 8.51
N ALA A 395 -35.05 -22.67 8.85
CA ALA A 395 -35.15 -23.74 9.85
C ALA A 395 -35.20 -23.24 11.31
N ALA A 396 -34.95 -21.95 11.55
CA ALA A 396 -34.96 -21.35 12.89
C ALA A 396 -36.28 -20.65 13.27
N GLY A 397 -37.28 -20.63 12.38
CA GLY A 397 -38.52 -19.85 12.56
C GLY A 397 -39.84 -20.62 12.67
N ALA A 398 -39.88 -21.93 12.44
CA ALA A 398 -41.13 -22.68 12.42
C ALA A 398 -41.23 -23.66 13.60
N VAL A 399 -41.61 -23.13 14.77
CA VAL A 399 -42.34 -23.91 15.77
C VAL A 399 -43.80 -23.47 15.70
N ASP A 400 -44.51 -23.90 14.65
CA ASP A 400 -45.94 -24.13 14.79
C ASP A 400 -46.45 -25.15 13.77
N GLY A 401 -47.38 -25.99 14.21
CA GLY A 401 -47.62 -27.34 13.70
C GLY A 401 -48.15 -27.46 12.26
N GLY A 402 -47.74 -28.54 11.59
CA GLY A 402 -48.31 -29.02 10.33
C GLY A 402 -47.32 -29.87 9.55
N GLY A 403 -47.56 -31.18 9.47
CA GLY A 403 -46.63 -32.15 8.92
C GLY A 403 -46.27 -31.94 7.45
N GLY A 404 -44.96 -31.83 7.20
CA GLY A 404 -44.35 -31.83 5.88
C GLY A 404 -42.83 -31.72 6.03
N GLN A 405 -42.13 -32.83 6.22
CA GLN A 405 -40.66 -32.86 6.24
C GLN A 405 -40.12 -32.40 4.87
N ARG A 406 -39.71 -31.14 4.76
CA ARG A 406 -38.73 -30.71 3.76
C ARG A 406 -37.35 -30.92 4.35
N GLY A 407 -36.76 -32.09 4.09
CA GLY A 407 -35.38 -32.40 4.44
C GLY A 407 -34.41 -31.72 3.48
N GLY A 408 -34.08 -30.46 3.76
CA GLY A 408 -32.92 -29.77 3.19
C GLY A 408 -31.83 -29.67 4.26
N GLY A 409 -30.92 -30.64 4.33
CA GLY A 409 -29.71 -30.47 5.14
C GLY A 409 -28.86 -29.33 4.57
N PRO A 410 -27.95 -28.72 5.36
CA PRO A 410 -27.06 -27.67 4.85
C PRO A 410 -26.34 -28.20 3.61
N SER A 411 -26.27 -27.37 2.56
CA SER A 411 -25.57 -27.76 1.35
C SER A 411 -24.11 -28.09 1.68
N PRO A 412 -23.49 -29.09 1.03
CA PRO A 412 -22.09 -29.39 1.28
C PRO A 412 -21.22 -28.18 0.90
N PRO A 413 -20.10 -27.95 1.62
CA PRO A 413 -19.18 -26.88 1.28
C PRO A 413 -18.62 -27.08 -0.13
N ARG A 414 -18.47 -25.98 -0.87
CA ARG A 414 -17.87 -25.98 -2.21
C ARG A 414 -16.38 -25.67 -2.09
N VAL A 415 -15.56 -26.32 -2.91
CA VAL A 415 -14.11 -26.11 -2.94
C VAL A 415 -13.64 -25.85 -4.37
N ASP A 416 -12.97 -24.72 -4.58
CA ASP A 416 -12.20 -24.43 -5.79
C ASP A 416 -10.71 -24.63 -5.51
N VAL A 417 -9.99 -25.32 -6.39
CA VAL A 417 -8.54 -25.53 -6.25
C VAL A 417 -7.85 -25.11 -7.53
N ARG A 418 -6.86 -24.23 -7.39
CA ARG A 418 -6.07 -23.70 -8.50
C ARG A 418 -4.62 -24.08 -8.35
N ARG A 419 -4.00 -24.48 -9.47
CA ARG A 419 -2.57 -24.80 -9.56
C ARG A 419 -1.83 -23.65 -10.22
N PHE A 420 -0.70 -23.28 -9.65
CA PHE A 420 0.19 -22.25 -10.16
C PHE A 420 1.60 -22.78 -10.33
N TRP A 421 2.33 -22.17 -11.26
CA TRP A 421 3.77 -22.28 -11.34
C TRP A 421 4.43 -20.91 -11.31
N PHE A 422 5.03 -20.55 -10.18
CA PHE A 422 5.69 -19.26 -9.99
C PHE A 422 7.21 -19.37 -10.18
N ILE A 423 7.78 -18.42 -10.90
CA ILE A 423 9.23 -18.33 -11.13
C ILE A 423 9.80 -17.23 -10.23
N GLY A 424 10.95 -17.49 -9.62
CA GLY A 424 11.70 -16.52 -8.83
C GLY A 424 12.43 -17.15 -7.65
N SER A 425 12.93 -16.29 -6.75
CA SER A 425 13.50 -16.74 -5.48
C SER A 425 12.43 -17.34 -4.57
N ARG A 426 12.85 -17.99 -3.48
CA ARG A 426 11.95 -18.49 -2.44
C ARG A 426 11.01 -17.42 -1.91
N GLU A 427 11.54 -16.22 -1.67
CA GLU A 427 10.75 -15.09 -1.21
C GLU A 427 9.74 -14.65 -2.27
N THR A 428 10.20 -14.49 -3.52
CA THR A 428 9.34 -14.11 -4.64
C THR A 428 8.18 -15.09 -4.80
N ILE A 429 8.44 -16.40 -4.83
CA ILE A 429 7.39 -17.44 -4.96
C ILE A 429 6.35 -17.32 -3.84
N ARG A 430 6.77 -17.10 -2.60
CA ARG A 430 5.85 -16.92 -1.47
C ARG A 430 5.02 -15.65 -1.61
N GLN A 431 5.62 -14.54 -2.03
CA GLN A 431 4.91 -13.28 -2.28
C GLN A 431 3.87 -13.42 -3.41
N TRP A 432 4.22 -14.08 -4.52
CA TRP A 432 3.27 -14.39 -5.61
C TRP A 432 2.12 -15.24 -5.11
N THR A 433 2.41 -16.25 -4.28
CA THR A 433 1.40 -17.15 -3.71
C THR A 433 0.39 -16.40 -2.84
N VAL A 434 0.87 -15.52 -1.96
CA VAL A 434 0.00 -14.71 -1.10
C VAL A 434 -0.87 -13.79 -1.95
N ASN A 435 -0.31 -13.14 -2.97
CA ASN A 435 -1.09 -12.27 -3.85
C ASN A 435 -2.17 -13.04 -4.62
N ALA A 436 -1.85 -14.23 -5.14
CA ALA A 436 -2.83 -15.08 -5.82
C ALA A 436 -3.97 -15.52 -4.88
N ALA A 437 -3.66 -15.83 -3.61
CA ALA A 437 -4.67 -16.16 -2.61
C ALA A 437 -5.58 -14.97 -2.28
N LEU A 438 -5.02 -13.75 -2.18
CA LEU A 438 -5.80 -12.52 -2.01
C LEU A 438 -6.76 -12.29 -3.18
N VAL A 439 -6.29 -12.46 -4.42
CA VAL A 439 -7.11 -12.35 -5.63
C VAL A 439 -8.26 -13.36 -5.62
N MET A 440 -7.98 -14.62 -5.28
CA MET A 440 -9.03 -15.64 -5.12
C MET A 440 -10.05 -15.26 -4.05
N GLY A 441 -9.59 -14.73 -2.91
CA GLY A 441 -10.46 -14.25 -1.84
C GLY A 441 -11.39 -13.12 -2.29
N ILE A 442 -10.87 -12.14 -3.03
CA ILE A 442 -11.64 -10.97 -3.53
C ILE A 442 -12.70 -11.40 -4.54
N ALA A 443 -12.33 -12.22 -5.52
CA ALA A 443 -13.29 -12.69 -6.51
C ALA A 443 -14.41 -13.50 -5.85
N ALA A 444 -14.03 -14.36 -4.90
CA ALA A 444 -15.00 -15.21 -4.25
C ALA A 444 -15.93 -14.44 -3.31
N SER A 445 -15.45 -13.43 -2.56
CA SER A 445 -16.31 -12.60 -1.72
C SER A 445 -17.39 -11.92 -2.56
N ARG A 446 -17.10 -11.59 -3.84
CA ARG A 446 -18.06 -11.03 -4.79
C ARG A 446 -19.10 -12.03 -5.31
N GLY A 447 -18.89 -13.33 -5.14
CA GLY A 447 -19.71 -14.39 -5.72
C GLY A 447 -19.44 -14.62 -7.21
N GLU A 448 -18.31 -14.12 -7.72
CA GLU A 448 -17.92 -14.21 -9.12
C GLU A 448 -16.83 -15.31 -9.27
N PRO A 449 -16.86 -16.11 -10.35
CA PRO A 449 -15.72 -16.96 -10.67
C PRO A 449 -14.52 -16.06 -11.00
N ALA A 450 -13.41 -16.22 -10.30
CA ALA A 450 -12.22 -15.42 -10.58
C ALA A 450 -11.71 -15.75 -12.00
N PRO A 451 -11.43 -14.74 -12.84
CA PRO A 451 -10.72 -14.94 -14.10
C PRO A 451 -9.46 -15.78 -13.91
N ALA A 452 -9.06 -16.52 -14.95
CA ALA A 452 -7.80 -17.26 -14.91
C ALA A 452 -6.64 -16.27 -14.70
N MET A 453 -5.85 -16.49 -13.65
CA MET A 453 -4.71 -15.64 -13.37
C MET A 453 -3.53 -15.98 -14.30
N LEU A 454 -2.65 -15.01 -14.53
CA LEU A 454 -1.39 -15.31 -15.19
C LEU A 454 -0.61 -16.34 -14.35
N ARG A 455 -0.04 -17.35 -15.02
CA ARG A 455 0.68 -18.49 -14.40
C ARG A 455 -0.20 -19.51 -13.68
N GLU A 456 -1.53 -19.37 -13.77
CA GLU A 456 -2.45 -20.45 -13.45
C GLU A 456 -2.30 -21.55 -14.52
N THR A 457 -1.96 -22.75 -14.09
CA THR A 457 -1.90 -23.94 -14.94
C THR A 457 -3.21 -24.69 -14.79
N ARG A 458 -3.89 -24.99 -15.90
CA ARG A 458 -5.11 -25.82 -15.83
C ARG A 458 -4.79 -27.16 -15.18
N ILE A 459 -5.58 -27.53 -14.18
CA ILE A 459 -5.59 -28.89 -13.63
C ILE A 459 -6.37 -29.73 -14.66
N PRO A 460 -5.81 -30.83 -15.21
CA PRO A 460 -6.59 -31.75 -16.02
C PRO A 460 -7.83 -32.20 -15.23
N SER A 461 -9.01 -32.08 -15.84
CA SER A 461 -10.30 -32.44 -15.26
C SER A 461 -10.40 -33.90 -14.89
#